data_AF-A0A349K9E2-F1
#
_entry.id   AF-A0A349K9E2-F1
#
_cell.length_a   1.000
_cell.length_b   1.000
_cell.length_c   1.000
_cell.angle_alpha   90.00
_cell.angle_beta   90.00
_cell.angle_gamma   90.00
#
_symmetry.space_group_name_H-M   'P 1'
#
loop_
_entity.id
_entity.type
_entity.pdbx_description
1 polymer ?
#
loop_
_entity_poly.entity_id
_entity_poly.type
_entity_poly.pdbx_seq_one_letter_code
_entity_poly.pdbx_strand_id
1 'polypeptide(L)' 'MINTYKKENEIFGTIDDEDSFVLTEYEDGQKAGVLEGRIVQGGGIRGTWSTPDGKKWFPFFLVKTTG' A
#
# COMPACT_ATOMS: atom_id res chain seq x y z
N MET A 1 2.27 13.48 -8.70
CA MET A 1 2.56 13.57 -7.25
C MET A 1 4.02 13.18 -7.10
N ILE A 2 4.86 14.09 -6.60
CA ILE A 2 6.29 13.79 -6.36
C ILE A 2 6.36 13.32 -4.92
N ASN A 3 6.95 12.14 -4.67
CA ASN A 3 7.16 11.66 -3.31
C ASN A 3 8.16 12.61 -2.62
N THR A 4 7.67 13.47 -1.73
CA THR A 4 8.47 14.45 -0.98
C THR A 4 8.90 13.93 0.39
N TYR A 5 8.49 12.71 0.78
CA TYR A 5 8.89 12.12 2.05
C TYR A 5 10.19 11.33 1.86
N LYS A 6 11.24 11.76 2.56
CA LYS A 6 12.57 11.11 2.57
C LYS A 6 12.62 9.84 3.42
N LYS A 7 11.52 9.47 4.09
CA LYS A 7 11.46 8.39 5.07
C LYS A 7 10.72 7.21 4.47
N GLU A 8 11.38 6.06 4.46
CA GLU A 8 10.78 4.79 4.07
C GLU A 8 9.93 4.30 5.25
N ASN A 9 8.68 3.95 4.98
CA ASN A 9 7.77 3.37 5.98
C ASN A 9 7.88 1.85 5.97
N GLU A 10 7.74 1.24 7.15
CA GLU A 10 7.69 -0.20 7.28
C GLU A 10 6.29 -0.71 6.92
N ILE A 11 6.22 -1.81 6.17
CA ILE A 11 4.97 -2.45 5.76
C ILE A 11 5.04 -3.95 6.01
N PHE A 12 4.02 -4.48 6.68
CA PHE A 12 3.91 -5.90 7.02
C PHE A 12 2.54 -6.43 6.61
N GLY A 13 2.49 -7.67 6.11
CA GLY A 13 1.21 -8.28 5.78
C GLY A 13 1.33 -9.54 4.96
N THR A 14 0.27 -9.88 4.27
CA THR A 14 0.15 -11.11 3.49
C THR A 14 -0.20 -10.81 2.05
N ILE A 15 0.30 -11.67 1.16
CA ILE A 15 -0.11 -11.77 -0.23
C ILE A 15 -0.62 -13.20 -0.40
N ASP A 16 -1.82 -13.36 -0.95
CA ASP A 16 -2.41 -14.66 -1.22
C ASP A 16 -2.08 -15.18 -2.63
N ASP A 17 -2.55 -16.38 -2.93
CA ASP A 17 -2.35 -17.07 -4.22
C ASP A 17 -3.15 -16.46 -5.37
N GLU A 18 -4.11 -15.57 -5.08
CA GLU A 18 -4.88 -14.81 -6.07
C GLU A 18 -4.27 -13.42 -6.36
N ASP A 19 -3.01 -13.21 -5.95
CA ASP A 19 -2.29 -11.94 -6.04
C ASP A 19 -2.93 -10.79 -5.23
N SER A 20 -3.84 -11.10 -4.30
CA SER A 20 -4.44 -10.10 -3.42
C SER A 20 -3.58 -9.91 -2.18
N PHE A 21 -3.56 -8.69 -1.65
CA PHE A 21 -2.74 -8.34 -0.50
C PHE A 21 -3.51 -7.56 0.54
N VAL A 22 -3.10 -7.75 1.80
CA VAL A 22 -3.46 -6.90 2.93
C VAL A 22 -2.17 -6.55 3.65
N LEU A 23 -1.78 -5.28 3.61
CA LEU A 23 -0.55 -4.76 4.20
C LEU A 23 -0.89 -3.68 5.24
N THR A 24 -0.22 -3.71 6.38
CA THR A 24 -0.29 -2.66 7.39
C THR A 24 0.94 -1.79 7.30
N GLU A 25 0.74 -0.49 7.18
CA GLU A 25 1.79 0.52 7.20
C GLU A 25 2.05 1.00 8.63
N TYR A 26 3.33 1.15 8.97
CA TYR A 26 3.80 1.68 10.24
C TYR A 26 4.63 2.95 10.03
N GLU A 27 4.33 3.98 10.81
CA GLU A 27 5.10 5.20 10.93
C GLU A 27 5.54 5.34 12.40
N ASP A 28 6.85 5.39 12.64
CA ASP A 28 7.42 5.48 13.99
C ASP A 28 6.92 4.38 14.95
N GLY A 29 6.80 3.15 14.43
CA GLY A 29 6.32 1.98 15.16
C GLY A 29 4.81 1.98 15.45
N GLN A 30 4.08 3.00 14.98
CA GLN A 30 2.63 3.10 15.13
C GLN A 30 1.93 2.75 13.82
N LYS A 31 0.80 2.06 13.92
CA LYS A 31 -0.01 1.73 12.75
C LYS A 31 -0.54 3.02 12.12
N ALA A 32 -0.13 3.30 10.89
CA ALA A 32 -0.47 4.51 10.15
C ALA A 32 -1.59 4.26 9.14
N GLY A 33 -1.67 3.06 8.57
CA GLY A 33 -2.70 2.71 7.59
C GLY A 33 -2.75 1.24 7.22
N VAL A 34 -3.74 0.89 6.41
CA VAL A 34 -3.92 -0.44 5.81
C VAL A 34 -4.06 -0.29 4.31
N LEU A 35 -3.27 -1.06 3.56
CA LEU A 35 -3.38 -1.20 2.11
C LEU A 35 -4.05 -2.54 1.81
N GLU A 36 -5.19 -2.49 1.14
CA GLU A 36 -5.89 -3.67 0.62
C GLU A 36 -5.96 -3.56 -0.90
N GLY A 37 -5.55 -4.61 -1.60
CA GLY A 37 -5.46 -4.52 -3.04
C GLY A 37 -5.03 -5.81 -3.70
N ARG A 38 -4.57 -5.68 -4.95
CA ARG A 38 -4.04 -6.79 -5.73
C ARG A 38 -2.95 -6.37 -6.69
N ILE A 39 -2.08 -7.32 -7.01
CA ILE A 39 -1.12 -7.22 -8.10
C ILE A 39 -1.89 -7.41 -9.42
N VAL A 40 -1.56 -6.59 -10.42
CA VAL A 40 -2.16 -6.65 -11.76
C VAL A 40 -1.13 -7.07 -12.79
N GLN A 41 -1.60 -7.68 -13.89
CA GLN A 41 -0.75 -8.05 -15.03
C GLN A 41 0.12 -6.86 -15.47
N GLY A 42 1.40 -7.12 -15.71
CA GLY A 42 2.40 -6.08 -15.99
C GLY A 42 3.14 -5.55 -14.74
N GLY A 43 2.89 -6.13 -13.56
CA GLY A 43 3.65 -5.82 -12.33
C GLY A 43 3.24 -4.51 -11.66
N GLY A 44 2.07 -3.97 -12.00
CA GLY A 44 1.46 -2.88 -11.25
C GLY A 44 0.72 -3.38 -10.01
N ILE A 45 0.38 -2.48 -9.11
CA ILE A 45 -0.47 -2.76 -7.95
C ILE A 45 -1.61 -1.74 -7.88
N ARG A 46 -2.79 -2.21 -7.50
CA ARG A 46 -3.97 -1.36 -7.30
C ARG A 46 -4.64 -1.70 -6.00
N GLY A 47 -5.23 -0.72 -5.35
CA GLY A 47 -5.92 -0.97 -4.09
C GLY A 47 -6.45 0.29 -3.45
N THR A 48 -6.76 0.14 -2.17
CA THR A 48 -7.21 1.21 -1.30
C THR A 48 -6.27 1.28 -0.11
N TRP A 49 -5.78 2.48 0.19
CA TRP A 49 -5.19 2.77 1.48
C TRP A 49 -6.30 3.30 2.39
N SER A 50 -6.32 2.90 3.66
CA SER A 50 -7.26 3.41 4.66
C SER A 50 -6.58 3.74 5.98
N THR A 51 -7.16 4.67 6.73
CA THR A 51 -6.74 4.93 8.12
C THR A 51 -6.99 3.69 8.98
N PRO A 52 -6.28 3.51 10.10
CA PRO A 52 -6.42 2.32 10.94
C PRO A 52 -7.84 2.14 11.50
N ASP A 53 -8.59 3.24 11.63
CA ASP A 53 -10.00 3.26 12.05
C ASP A 53 -11.01 3.16 10.88
N GLY A 54 -10.53 3.03 9.65
CA GLY A 54 -11.32 2.90 8.42
C GLY A 54 -12.10 4.15 8.00
N LYS A 55 -11.98 5.28 8.70
CA LYS A 55 -12.80 6.47 8.43
C LYS A 55 -12.39 7.24 7.18
N LYS A 56 -11.11 7.19 6.80
CA LYS A 56 -10.61 7.79 5.56
C LYS A 56 -10.02 6.70 4.70
N TRP A 57 -10.28 6.78 3.40
CA TRP A 57 -9.74 5.84 2.43
C TRP A 57 -9.45 6.56 1.12
N PHE A 58 -8.39 6.11 0.44
CA PHE A 58 -7.93 6.66 -0.82
C PHE A 58 -7.59 5.52 -1.78
N PRO A 59 -8.19 5.48 -2.98
CA PRO A 59 -7.80 4.53 -3.99
C PRO A 59 -6.41 4.89 -4.54
N PHE A 60 -5.61 3.89 -4.87
CA PHE A 60 -4.31 4.08 -5.51
C PHE A 60 -4.08 3.10 -6.66
N PHE A 61 -3.22 3.52 -7.57
CA PHE A 61 -2.67 2.70 -8.64
C PHE A 61 -1.18 3.02 -8.77
N LEU A 62 -0.33 2.02 -8.59
CA LEU A 62 1.11 2.16 -8.74
C LEU A 62 1.56 1.32 -9.93
N VAL A 63 2.28 1.99 -10.84
CA VAL A 63 2.92 1.34 -11.98
C VAL A 63 4.39 1.19 -11.72
N LYS A 64 4.97 0.08 -12.16
CA LYS A 64 6.41 -0.09 -12.16
C LYS A 64 7.03 0.94 -13.09
N THR A 65 7.83 1.86 -12.56
CA THR A 65 8.69 2.71 -13.38
C THR A 65 9.94 1.92 -13.73
N THR A 66 10.33 1.90 -15.01
CA THR A 66 11.67 1.44 -15.41
C THR A 66 12.68 2.44 -14.84
N GLY A 67 13.39 2.03 -13.79
CA GLY A 67 14.56 2.73 -13.27
C GLY A 67 15.79 2.50 -14.13
#